data_AF-A0A0P9NT85-F1
#
_entry.id   AF-A0A0P9NT85-F1
#
_cell.length_a   1.000
_cell.length_b   1.000
_cell.length_c   1.000
_cell.angle_alpha   90.00
_cell.angle_beta   90.00
_cell.angle_gamma   90.00
#
_symmetry.space_group_name_H-M   'P 1'
#
loop_
_entity.id
_entity.type
_entity.pdbx_description
1 polymer ?
#
loop_
_entity_poly.entity_id
_entity_poly.type
_entity_poly.pdbx_seq_one_letter_code
_entity_poly.pdbx_strand_id
1 'polypeptide(L)'
;MKSVYKRVITYRCLGAIYYQGLAFGEAGRDLIDSRKNNLFVPGMVNICLATEIFLKSLNATVTFILDEKDGEVVSQGRDESLVIKPGSQGHHLSKLYEKLPDDAKESIKSFARAEGYGGEIAEGLRQYDKVFVEWRYIYEKNDPGVLGTSPLFEICNAIDAHCRHWVDQMIGAVDEEIDADHPDFGSESLP
;
A
#
# COMPACT_ATOMS: atom_id res chain seq x y z
N MET A 1 4.21 9.94 -37.98
CA MET A 1 4.26 8.55 -37.50
C MET A 1 3.56 8.57 -36.15
N LYS A 2 2.59 7.70 -35.89
CA LYS A 2 1.89 7.70 -34.59
C LYS A 2 2.81 7.00 -33.60
N SER A 3 3.34 7.72 -32.62
CA SER A 3 4.08 7.14 -31.50
C SER A 3 3.13 6.93 -30.32
N VAL A 4 3.35 5.85 -29.57
CA VAL A 4 2.58 5.51 -28.37
C VAL A 4 3.58 5.41 -27.23
N TYR A 5 3.25 6.00 -26.08
CA TYR A 5 4.12 6.02 -24.92
C TYR A 5 3.47 5.32 -23.73
N LYS A 6 4.30 4.70 -22.92
CA LYS A 6 3.96 4.21 -21.59
C LYS A 6 4.44 5.23 -20.58
N ARG A 7 3.51 5.92 -19.91
CA ARG A 7 3.83 6.81 -18.79
C ARG A 7 3.68 6.05 -17.49
N VAL A 8 4.78 5.92 -16.74
CA VAL A 8 4.78 5.37 -15.38
C VAL A 8 4.97 6.52 -14.39
N ILE A 9 3.96 6.73 -13.55
CA ILE A 9 4.01 7.71 -12.45
C ILE A 9 4.25 6.96 -11.15
N THR A 10 5.27 7.37 -10.40
CA THR A 10 5.55 6.83 -9.06
C THR A 10 5.10 7.81 -8.00
N TYR A 11 4.38 7.33 -6.99
CA TYR A 11 3.87 8.12 -5.87
C TYR A 11 4.63 7.80 -4.60
N ARG A 12 4.81 8.81 -3.73
CA ARG A 12 5.30 8.59 -2.38
C ARG A 12 4.30 7.74 -1.58
N CYS A 13 3.02 8.03 -1.75
CA CYS A 13 1.90 7.22 -1.29
C CYS A 13 0.75 7.35 -2.30
N LEU A 14 0.29 6.24 -2.89
CA LEU A 14 -0.82 6.28 -3.85
C LEU A 14 -2.17 6.20 -3.12
N GLY A 15 -2.98 7.25 -3.23
CA GLY A 15 -4.29 7.40 -2.58
C GLY A 15 -5.24 6.25 -2.89
N ALA A 16 -5.27 5.79 -4.14
CA ALA A 16 -6.14 4.69 -4.58
C ALA A 16 -5.94 3.37 -3.80
N ILE A 17 -4.72 3.12 -3.29
CA ILE A 17 -4.42 1.99 -2.42
C ILE A 17 -4.60 2.40 -0.95
N TYR A 18 -4.04 3.55 -0.57
CA TYR A 18 -4.04 4.05 0.80
C TYR A 18 -5.44 4.09 1.44
N TYR A 19 -6.44 4.62 0.74
CA TYR A 19 -7.79 4.76 1.30
C TYR A 19 -8.48 3.41 1.58
N GLN A 20 -8.09 2.34 0.90
CA GLN A 20 -8.56 0.99 1.26
C GLN A 20 -7.98 0.56 2.62
N GLY A 21 -6.70 0.85 2.85
CA GLY A 21 -6.05 0.58 4.14
C GLY A 21 -6.70 1.37 5.28
N LEU A 22 -7.07 2.62 5.02
CA LEU A 22 -7.76 3.47 5.99
C LEU A 22 -9.09 2.86 6.42
N ALA A 23 -9.91 2.41 5.46
CA ALA A 23 -11.19 1.76 5.76
C ALA A 23 -11.02 0.48 6.61
N PHE A 24 -10.02 -0.36 6.32
CA PHE A 24 -9.72 -1.52 7.16
C PHE A 24 -9.20 -1.12 8.55
N GLY A 25 -8.40 -0.05 8.64
CA GLY A 25 -7.90 0.46 9.91
C GLY A 25 -9.02 0.95 10.82
N GLU A 26 -9.96 1.73 10.27
CA GLU A 26 -11.15 2.22 10.97
C GLU A 26 -12.04 1.05 11.43
N ALA A 27 -12.36 0.13 10.52
CA ALA A 27 -13.15 -1.06 10.87
C ALA A 27 -12.46 -1.92 11.94
N GLY A 28 -11.13 -2.05 11.88
CA GLY A 28 -10.34 -2.77 12.88
C GLY A 28 -10.44 -2.16 14.27
N ARG A 29 -10.33 -0.83 14.37
CA ARG A 29 -10.50 -0.10 15.63
C ARG A 29 -11.91 -0.24 16.18
N ASP A 30 -12.92 -0.03 15.34
CA ASP A 30 -14.32 -0.12 15.76
C ASP A 30 -14.66 -1.49 16.37
N LEU A 31 -14.13 -2.57 15.78
CA LEU A 31 -14.31 -3.94 16.28
C LEU A 31 -13.65 -4.16 17.66
N ILE A 32 -12.48 -3.57 17.88
CA ILE A 32 -11.74 -3.68 19.14
C ILE A 32 -12.40 -2.82 20.22
N ASP A 33 -12.75 -1.58 19.87
CA ASP A 33 -13.35 -0.59 20.77
C ASP A 33 -14.79 -0.95 21.15
N SER A 34 -15.47 -1.81 20.39
CA SER A 34 -16.78 -2.31 20.78
C SER A 34 -16.74 -3.19 22.05
N ARG A 35 -15.54 -3.58 22.53
CA ARG A 35 -15.31 -4.42 23.72
C ARG A 35 -16.07 -5.75 23.72
N LYS A 36 -16.41 -6.25 22.54
CA LYS A 36 -17.02 -7.57 22.37
C LYS A 36 -15.88 -8.57 22.23
N ASN A 37 -15.72 -9.46 23.20
CA ASN A 37 -14.57 -10.36 23.28
C ASN A 37 -14.33 -11.19 21.99
N ASN A 38 -15.39 -11.51 21.24
CA ASN A 38 -15.30 -12.26 19.99
C ASN A 38 -14.88 -11.42 18.76
N LEU A 39 -14.80 -10.09 18.88
CA LEU A 39 -14.45 -9.18 17.78
C LEU A 39 -13.00 -8.67 17.85
N PHE A 40 -12.29 -8.91 18.97
CA PHE A 40 -10.91 -8.50 19.12
C PHE A 40 -9.99 -9.05 18.02
N VAL A 41 -10.02 -10.37 17.79
CA VAL A 41 -9.17 -11.01 16.76
C VAL A 41 -9.51 -10.51 15.35
N PRO A 42 -10.79 -10.48 14.90
CA PRO A 42 -11.15 -9.84 13.64
C PRO A 42 -10.66 -8.39 13.52
N GLY A 43 -10.75 -7.62 14.60
CA GLY A 43 -10.23 -6.26 14.65
C GLY A 43 -8.72 -6.20 14.43
N MET A 44 -7.95 -7.02 15.13
CA MET A 44 -6.50 -7.11 14.97
C MET A 44 -6.09 -7.53 13.54
N VAL A 45 -6.81 -8.48 12.94
CA VAL A 45 -6.59 -8.89 11.54
C VAL A 45 -6.82 -7.71 10.59
N ASN A 46 -7.84 -6.89 10.84
CA ASN A 46 -8.09 -5.67 10.06
C ASN A 46 -6.98 -4.62 10.24
N ILE A 47 -6.43 -4.44 11.45
CA ILE A 47 -5.28 -3.55 11.68
C ILE A 47 -4.03 -4.07 10.93
N CYS A 48 -3.78 -5.38 10.94
CA CYS A 48 -2.70 -5.97 10.14
C CYS A 48 -2.91 -5.74 8.63
N LEU A 49 -4.15 -5.87 8.15
CA LEU A 49 -4.48 -5.64 6.74
C LEU A 49 -4.32 -4.18 6.35
N ALA A 50 -4.76 -3.26 7.20
CA ALA A 50 -4.51 -1.83 7.04
C ALA A 50 -3.01 -1.56 6.92
N THR A 51 -2.20 -2.12 7.82
CA THR A 51 -0.74 -2.01 7.80
C THR A 51 -0.13 -2.52 6.50
N GLU A 52 -0.56 -3.70 6.02
CA GLU A 52 -0.13 -4.25 4.73
C GLU A 52 -0.45 -3.30 3.57
N ILE A 53 -1.68 -2.79 3.52
CA ILE A 53 -2.15 -1.93 2.44
C ILE A 53 -1.43 -0.58 2.46
N PHE A 54 -1.21 0.00 3.64
CA PHE A 54 -0.41 1.22 3.76
C PHE A 54 1.01 1.03 3.23
N LEU A 55 1.70 -0.03 3.64
CA LEU A 55 3.05 -0.34 3.14
C LEU A 55 3.06 -0.55 1.62
N LYS A 56 2.01 -1.15 1.05
CA LYS A 56 1.85 -1.35 -0.40
C LYS A 56 1.51 -0.09 -1.17
N SER A 57 0.90 0.91 -0.51
CA SER A 57 0.61 2.20 -1.12
C SER A 57 1.86 3.06 -1.33
N LEU A 58 2.90 2.84 -0.53
CA LEU A 58 4.17 3.55 -0.62
C LEU A 58 4.95 3.09 -1.86
N ASN A 59 5.54 4.05 -2.58
CA ASN A 59 6.24 3.80 -3.85
C ASN A 59 5.41 3.04 -4.90
N ALA A 60 4.08 3.09 -4.78
CA ALA A 60 3.18 2.51 -5.77
C ALA A 60 3.23 3.33 -7.07
N THR A 61 2.91 2.65 -8.17
CA THR A 61 2.94 3.26 -9.50
C THR A 61 1.59 3.16 -10.18
N VAL A 62 1.31 4.17 -11.00
CA VAL A 62 0.20 4.18 -11.93
C VAL A 62 0.77 4.29 -13.34
N THR A 63 0.37 3.37 -14.21
CA THR A 63 0.78 3.35 -15.61
C THR A 63 -0.37 3.74 -16.50
N PHE A 64 -0.09 4.59 -17.49
CA PHE A 64 -1.02 4.99 -18.55
C PHE A 64 -0.37 4.78 -19.91
N ILE A 65 -1.19 4.55 -20.92
CA ILE A 65 -0.77 4.62 -22.32
C ILE A 65 -1.17 5.99 -22.88
N LEU A 66 -0.23 6.65 -23.55
CA LEU A 66 -0.38 7.95 -24.17
C LEU A 66 -0.16 7.81 -25.68
N ASP A 67 -0.86 8.62 -26.47
CA ASP A 67 -0.71 8.70 -27.92
C ASP A 67 -0.05 10.02 -28.29
N GLU A 68 0.79 10.03 -29.32
CA GLU A 68 1.19 11.27 -29.99
C GLU A 68 0.13 11.68 -31.01
N LYS A 69 -0.36 12.91 -30.88
CA LYS A 69 -1.28 13.52 -31.84
C LYS A 69 -0.82 14.94 -32.15
N ASP A 70 -0.60 15.20 -33.44
CA ASP A 70 -0.17 16.52 -33.95
C ASP A 70 1.12 17.05 -33.27
N GLY A 71 2.01 16.14 -32.85
CA GLY A 71 3.26 16.46 -32.15
C GLY A 71 3.13 16.66 -30.64
N GLU A 72 1.92 16.50 -30.08
CA GLU A 72 1.67 16.56 -28.63
C GLU A 72 1.33 15.18 -28.06
N VAL A 73 1.86 14.88 -26.87
CA VAL A 73 1.56 13.65 -26.14
C VAL A 73 0.24 13.83 -25.39
N VAL A 74 -0.80 13.09 -25.79
CA VAL A 74 -2.15 13.18 -25.23
C VAL A 74 -2.60 11.84 -24.64
N SER A 75 -3.37 11.90 -23.56
CA SER A 75 -4.10 10.75 -23.03
C SER A 75 -5.47 10.70 -23.72
N GLN A 76 -5.62 9.87 -24.75
CA GLN A 76 -6.91 9.67 -25.42
C GLN A 76 -7.53 8.34 -24.99
N GLY A 77 -8.59 8.36 -24.18
CA GLY A 77 -9.62 7.31 -24.12
C GLY A 77 -9.19 5.89 -23.71
N ARG A 78 -7.94 5.65 -23.31
CA ARG A 78 -7.41 4.33 -22.92
C ARG A 78 -7.56 4.06 -21.42
N ASP A 79 -8.70 4.37 -20.81
CA ASP A 79 -8.91 4.17 -19.36
C ASP A 79 -8.72 2.70 -18.93
N GLU A 80 -9.01 1.74 -19.81
CA GLU A 80 -8.76 0.31 -19.59
C GLU A 80 -7.27 -0.04 -19.46
N SER A 81 -6.36 0.87 -19.86
CA SER A 81 -4.90 0.70 -19.75
C SER A 81 -4.33 1.18 -18.42
N LEU A 82 -5.17 1.71 -17.52
CA LEU A 82 -4.76 2.13 -16.19
C LEU A 82 -4.30 0.91 -15.37
N VAL A 83 -2.99 0.77 -15.18
CA VAL A 83 -2.44 -0.29 -14.34
C VAL A 83 -1.88 0.31 -13.05
N ILE A 84 -2.49 -0.05 -11.93
CA ILE A 84 -1.97 0.24 -10.60
C ILE A 84 -1.08 -0.92 -10.15
N LYS A 85 0.15 -0.61 -9.74
CA LYS A 85 1.05 -1.58 -9.10
C LYS A 85 1.43 -1.11 -7.71
N PRO A 86 1.23 -1.93 -6.66
CA PRO A 86 1.71 -1.59 -5.33
C PRO A 86 3.24 -1.56 -5.29
N GLY A 87 3.83 -0.77 -4.40
CA GLY A 87 5.29 -0.61 -4.33
C GLY A 87 6.03 -1.87 -3.90
N SER A 88 5.32 -2.86 -3.32
CA SER A 88 5.87 -4.18 -3.04
C SER A 88 4.79 -5.28 -3.10
N GLN A 89 5.24 -6.51 -3.31
CA GLN A 89 4.42 -7.73 -3.37
C GLN A 89 4.66 -8.62 -2.13
N GLY A 90 3.70 -9.50 -1.83
CA GLY A 90 3.71 -10.41 -0.67
C GLY A 90 2.87 -9.92 0.52
N HIS A 91 2.92 -10.67 1.62
CA HIS A 91 2.08 -10.47 2.82
C HIS A 91 2.85 -10.39 4.14
N HIS A 92 4.19 -10.47 4.08
CA HIS A 92 5.04 -10.34 5.27
C HIS A 92 5.33 -8.86 5.54
N LEU A 93 4.69 -8.29 6.56
CA LEU A 93 4.79 -6.87 6.91
C LEU A 93 6.25 -6.43 7.11
N SER A 94 7.06 -7.25 7.78
CA SER A 94 8.48 -6.95 8.00
C SER A 94 9.23 -6.76 6.68
N LYS A 95 9.04 -7.68 5.73
CA LYS A 95 9.66 -7.64 4.40
C LYS A 95 9.12 -6.52 3.52
N LEU A 96 7.85 -6.16 3.67
CA LEU A 96 7.27 -5.02 2.97
C LEU A 96 7.94 -3.72 3.44
N TYR A 97 8.10 -3.54 4.76
CA TYR A 97 8.79 -2.41 5.35
C TYR A 97 10.29 -2.36 4.98
N GLU A 98 10.99 -3.49 5.01
CA GLU A 98 12.42 -3.57 4.67
C GLU A 98 12.72 -3.14 3.23
N LYS A 99 11.76 -3.27 2.31
CA LYS A 99 11.89 -2.84 0.91
C LYS A 99 11.61 -1.35 0.68
N LEU A 100 11.10 -0.65 1.68
CA LEU A 100 10.84 0.78 1.54
C LEU A 100 12.14 1.57 1.33
N PRO A 101 12.06 2.72 0.65
CA PRO A 101 13.14 3.70 0.63
C PRO A 101 13.55 4.15 2.03
N ASP A 102 14.81 4.54 2.20
CA ASP A 102 15.35 4.93 3.50
C ASP A 102 14.69 6.20 4.05
N ASP A 103 14.31 7.16 3.20
CA ASP A 103 13.60 8.37 3.65
C ASP A 103 12.21 8.03 4.23
N ALA A 104 11.50 7.09 3.62
CA ALA A 104 10.23 6.58 4.15
C ALA A 104 10.44 5.86 5.49
N LYS A 105 11.44 4.97 5.60
CA LYS A 105 11.77 4.27 6.84
C LYS A 105 12.10 5.22 7.98
N GLU A 106 12.92 6.23 7.73
CA GLU A 106 13.31 7.21 8.76
C GLU A 106 12.12 8.07 9.19
N SER A 107 11.26 8.47 8.26
CA SER A 107 10.02 9.18 8.59
C SER A 107 9.07 8.32 9.45
N ILE A 108 8.85 7.06 9.07
CA ILE A 108 8.02 6.12 9.84
C ILE A 108 8.60 5.88 11.23
N LYS A 109 9.92 5.67 11.36
CA LYS A 109 10.58 5.53 12.67
C LYS A 109 10.36 6.76 13.55
N SER A 110 10.43 7.96 12.98
CA SER A 110 10.16 9.19 13.73
C SER A 110 8.73 9.26 14.24
N PHE A 111 7.74 8.90 13.41
CA PHE A 111 6.34 8.86 13.83
C PHE A 111 6.09 7.77 14.89
N ALA A 112 6.69 6.59 14.73
CA ALA A 112 6.53 5.50 15.71
C ALA A 112 7.07 5.89 17.10
N ARG A 113 8.19 6.61 17.15
CA ARG A 113 8.70 7.18 18.41
C ARG A 113 7.73 8.16 19.05
N ALA A 114 7.04 8.98 18.26
CA ALA A 114 6.03 9.90 18.76
C ALA A 114 4.78 9.17 19.28
N GLU A 115 4.45 8.01 18.70
CA GLU A 115 3.40 7.10 19.18
C GLU A 115 3.82 6.27 20.39
N GLY A 116 5.08 6.38 20.85
CA GLY A 116 5.59 5.68 22.04
C GLY A 116 6.34 4.38 21.74
N TYR A 117 6.52 4.01 20.47
CA TYR A 117 7.32 2.85 20.08
C TYR A 117 8.75 3.23 19.68
N GLY A 118 9.71 2.91 20.53
CA GLY A 118 11.14 3.16 20.30
C GLY A 118 11.94 2.00 19.72
N GLY A 119 11.30 0.87 19.42
CA GLY A 119 11.96 -0.34 18.92
C GLY A 119 12.22 -0.32 17.41
N GLU A 120 12.83 -1.40 16.91
CA GLU A 120 13.05 -1.59 15.48
C GLU A 120 11.73 -1.99 14.78
N ILE A 121 11.25 -1.14 13.86
CA ILE A 121 9.96 -1.30 13.17
C ILE A 121 9.83 -2.67 12.50
N ALA A 122 10.87 -3.12 11.78
CA ALA A 122 10.86 -4.41 11.10
C ALA A 122 10.67 -5.58 12.08
N GLU A 123 11.25 -5.49 13.28
CA GLU A 123 11.12 -6.50 14.32
C GLU A 123 9.74 -6.48 14.98
N GLY A 124 9.18 -5.29 15.22
CA GLY A 124 7.79 -5.16 15.67
C GLY A 124 6.80 -5.77 14.66
N LEU A 125 6.98 -5.49 13.36
CA LEU A 125 6.16 -6.04 12.29
C LEU A 125 6.32 -7.55 12.09
N ARG A 126 7.52 -8.10 12.33
CA ARG A 126 7.83 -9.53 12.15
C ARG A 126 6.88 -10.43 12.94
N GLN A 127 6.40 -9.98 14.09
CA GLN A 127 5.46 -10.72 14.94
C GLN A 127 4.10 -10.98 14.27
N TYR A 128 3.78 -10.22 13.21
CA TYR A 128 2.51 -10.27 12.50
C TYR A 128 2.63 -10.85 11.08
N ASP A 129 3.82 -11.28 10.66
CA ASP A 129 4.10 -11.80 9.31
C ASP A 129 3.27 -13.03 8.91
N LYS A 130 2.70 -13.74 9.89
CA LYS A 130 1.87 -14.92 9.68
C LYS A 130 0.43 -14.75 10.14
N VAL A 131 0.05 -13.53 10.52
CA VAL A 131 -1.25 -13.26 11.15
C VAL A 131 -2.42 -13.72 10.27
N PHE A 132 -2.32 -13.50 8.95
CA PHE A 132 -3.34 -13.91 7.98
C PHE A 132 -3.46 -15.41 7.77
N VAL A 133 -2.46 -16.19 8.18
CA VAL A 133 -2.50 -17.66 8.08
C VAL A 133 -2.96 -18.25 9.39
N GLU A 134 -2.33 -17.83 10.49
CA GLU A 134 -2.49 -18.42 11.83
C GLU A 134 -3.82 -18.03 12.48
N TRP A 135 -4.33 -16.82 12.24
CA TRP A 135 -5.50 -16.30 12.98
C TRP A 135 -6.83 -16.46 12.26
N ARG A 136 -6.84 -17.11 11.08
CA ARG A 136 -8.09 -17.47 10.38
C ARG A 136 -8.91 -18.49 11.17
N TYR A 137 -8.24 -19.34 11.96
CA TYR A 137 -8.86 -20.42 12.72
C TYR A 137 -8.49 -20.29 14.19
N ILE A 138 -9.13 -19.34 14.88
CA ILE A 138 -8.87 -19.02 16.29
C ILE A 138 -8.95 -20.25 17.24
N TYR A 139 -9.70 -21.28 16.86
CA TYR A 139 -9.86 -22.52 17.62
C TYR A 139 -8.63 -23.46 17.56
N GLU A 140 -7.61 -23.16 16.75
CA GLU A 140 -6.39 -23.96 16.62
C GLU A 140 -5.33 -23.67 17.72
N LYS A 141 -5.79 -23.34 18.94
CA LYS A 141 -4.99 -23.05 20.15
C LYS A 141 -4.17 -21.75 20.14
N ASN A 142 -4.62 -20.74 19.41
CA ASN A 142 -4.01 -19.40 19.50
C ASN A 142 -4.54 -18.68 20.75
N ASP A 143 -3.66 -18.08 21.55
CA ASP A 143 -4.04 -17.21 22.68
C ASP A 143 -4.20 -15.77 22.17
N PRO A 144 -5.43 -15.23 22.05
CA PRO A 144 -5.68 -13.88 21.55
C PRO A 144 -4.89 -12.78 22.26
N GLY A 145 -4.50 -13.00 23.52
CA GLY A 145 -3.68 -12.05 24.28
C GLY A 145 -2.39 -11.67 23.56
N VAL A 146 -1.79 -12.61 22.80
CA VAL A 146 -0.52 -12.41 22.09
C VAL A 146 -0.61 -11.34 20.99
N LEU A 147 -1.78 -11.15 20.37
CA LEU A 147 -1.96 -10.09 19.36
C LEU A 147 -1.93 -8.69 19.97
N GLY A 148 -2.42 -8.54 21.21
CA GLY A 148 -2.55 -7.26 21.89
C GLY A 148 -1.31 -6.82 22.66
N THR A 149 -0.28 -7.66 22.81
CA THR A 149 0.93 -7.36 23.59
C THR A 149 2.04 -6.68 22.78
N SER A 150 1.79 -6.34 21.53
CA SER A 150 2.82 -6.02 20.55
C SER A 150 2.52 -4.70 19.83
N PRO A 151 3.54 -3.95 19.34
CA PRO A 151 3.45 -2.52 19.02
C PRO A 151 2.74 -2.21 17.69
N LEU A 152 1.81 -3.06 17.25
CA LEU A 152 1.18 -2.91 15.95
C LEU A 152 0.40 -1.61 15.83
N PHE A 153 -0.24 -1.14 16.91
CA PHE A 153 -1.00 0.10 16.85
C PHE A 153 -0.08 1.28 16.60
N GLU A 154 1.00 1.40 17.38
CA GLU A 154 1.98 2.47 17.26
C GLU A 154 2.65 2.44 15.87
N ILE A 155 3.00 1.25 15.38
CA ILE A 155 3.60 1.09 14.05
C ILE A 155 2.59 1.41 12.94
N CYS A 156 1.35 0.91 13.04
CA CYS A 156 0.30 1.19 12.05
C CYS A 156 -0.04 2.68 11.99
N ASN A 157 -0.17 3.33 13.14
CA ASN A 157 -0.37 4.79 13.25
C ASN A 157 0.79 5.55 12.61
N ALA A 158 2.03 5.11 12.84
CA ALA A 158 3.21 5.75 12.27
C ALA A 158 3.26 5.65 10.74
N ILE A 159 2.89 4.49 10.19
CA ILE A 159 2.83 4.28 8.73
C ILE A 159 1.67 5.10 8.15
N ASP A 160 0.50 5.14 8.78
CA ASP A 160 -0.63 6.00 8.37
C ASP A 160 -0.24 7.48 8.38
N ALA A 161 0.42 7.95 9.44
CA ALA A 161 0.90 9.34 9.54
C ALA A 161 1.86 9.70 8.39
N HIS A 162 2.79 8.81 8.05
CA HIS A 162 3.63 8.97 6.87
C HIS A 162 2.81 9.01 5.58
N CYS A 163 1.88 8.09 5.39
CA CYS A 163 1.01 8.04 4.21
C CYS A 163 0.21 9.34 4.06
N ARG A 164 -0.45 9.83 5.12
CA ARG A 164 -1.23 11.07 5.11
C ARG A 164 -0.40 12.29 4.73
N HIS A 165 0.86 12.34 5.16
CA HIS A 165 1.74 13.45 4.81
C HIS A 165 2.07 13.48 3.32
N TRP A 166 2.08 12.32 2.65
CA TRP A 166 2.57 12.15 1.29
C TRP A 166 1.53 11.65 0.28
N VAL A 167 0.26 11.52 0.67
CA VAL A 167 -0.80 10.95 -0.19
C VAL A 167 -0.92 11.73 -1.50
N ASP A 168 -0.94 11.00 -2.61
CA ASP A 168 -1.00 11.48 -3.99
C ASP A 168 0.13 12.44 -4.40
N GLN A 169 1.19 12.54 -3.59
CA GLN A 169 2.39 13.26 -3.99
C GLN A 169 3.26 12.39 -4.90
N MET A 170 3.51 12.90 -6.11
CA MET A 170 4.36 12.23 -7.09
C MET A 170 5.85 12.34 -6.70
N ILE A 171 6.58 11.24 -6.87
CA ILE A 171 8.05 11.22 -6.89
C ILE A 171 8.54 11.66 -8.27
N GLY A 172 7.89 11.17 -9.33
CA GLY A 172 8.25 11.47 -10.71
C GLY A 172 7.41 10.70 -11.72
N ALA A 173 7.61 11.02 -13.00
CA ALA A 173 7.01 10.34 -14.12
C ALA A 173 8.10 10.02 -15.16
N VAL A 174 7.98 8.85 -15.80
CA VAL A 174 8.86 8.41 -16.89
C VAL A 174 7.98 8.00 -18.06
N ASP A 175 8.33 8.49 -19.24
CA ASP A 175 7.69 8.13 -20.50
C ASP A 175 8.63 7.26 -21.31
N GLU A 176 8.17 6.08 -21.71
CA GLU A 176 8.89 5.15 -22.56
C GLU A 176 8.10 4.96 -23.85
N GLU A 177 8.74 5.18 -25.01
CA GLU A 177 8.12 4.88 -26.30
C GLU A 177 7.89 3.38 -26.43
N ILE A 178 6.72 3.01 -26.94
CA ILE A 178 6.30 1.63 -27.15
C ILE A 178 6.50 1.26 -28.61
N ASP A 179 7.13 0.11 -28.86
CA ASP A 179 7.35 -0.40 -30.20
C ASP A 179 6.04 -0.76 -30.92
N ALA A 180 6.06 -0.65 -32.25
CA ALA A 180 4.89 -0.83 -33.11
C ALA A 180 4.28 -2.24 -33.08
N ASP A 181 5.02 -3.24 -32.59
CA ASP A 181 4.59 -4.63 -32.44
C ASP A 181 4.01 -4.94 -31.05
N HIS A 182 4.05 -3.98 -30.11
CA HIS A 182 3.48 -4.17 -28.78
C HIS A 182 1.95 -4.28 -28.85
N PRO A 183 1.30 -5.17 -28.05
CA PRO A 183 -0.15 -5.36 -28.06
C PRO A 183 -0.97 -4.08 -27.86
N ASP A 184 -0.43 -3.14 -27.09
CA ASP A 184 -1.07 -1.86 -26.80
C ASP A 184 -0.86 -0.79 -27.88
N PHE A 185 -0.08 -1.04 -28.94
CA PHE A 185 0.20 -0.03 -29.97
C PHE A 185 -1.05 0.25 -30.84
N GLY A 186 -1.87 -0.78 -31.09
CA GLY A 186 -3.03 -0.73 -31.99
C GLY A 186 -4.41 -0.75 -31.32
N SER A 187 -4.49 -0.70 -29.99
CA SER A 187 -5.77 -0.65 -29.27
C SER A 187 -6.40 0.75 -29.39
N GLU A 188 -6.98 1.05 -30.55
CA GLU A 188 -7.90 2.18 -30.66
C GLU A 188 -9.14 1.88 -29.81
N SER A 189 -9.50 2.81 -28.92
CA SER A 189 -10.79 2.79 -28.24
C SER A 189 -11.88 2.79 -29.30
N LEU A 190 -12.68 1.71 -29.36
CA LEU A 190 -13.90 1.67 -30.16
C LEU A 190 -14.77 2.91 -29.81
N PRO A 191 -15.38 3.55 -30.83
CA PRO A 191 -16.13 4.79 -30.65
C PRO A 191 -17.37 4.64 -29.76
#